data_AF-A0A532EB84-F1
#
_entry.id   AF-A0A532EB84-F1
#
_cell.length_a   1.000
_cell.length_b   1.000
_cell.length_c   1.000
_cell.angle_alpha   90.00
_cell.angle_beta   90.00
_cell.angle_gamma   90.00
#
_symmetry.space_group_name_H-M   'P 1'
#
loop_
_entity.id
_entity.type
_entity.pdbx_description
1 polymer ?
#
loop_
_entity_poly.entity_id
_entity_poly.type
_entity_poly.pdbx_seq_one_letter_code
_entity_poly.pdbx_strand_id
1 'polypeptide(L)'
;MTSTTTHMRREIEEIPKATARLLDGSAAVLTEAGRGIRERDPNFIVTVARGSSDHAATFMKYAVELTAGLAVASVGPSIASIYAAKLK
;
A
#
# COMPACT_ATOMS: atom_id res chain seq x y z
N MET A 1 -28.54 28.44 -9.29
CA MET A 1 -28.08 27.98 -7.96
C MET A 1 -26.72 27.33 -8.15
N THR A 2 -25.65 27.94 -7.65
CA THR A 2 -24.32 27.32 -7.65
C THR A 2 -24.32 26.21 -6.61
N SER A 3 -24.32 24.95 -7.07
CA SER A 3 -24.03 23.81 -6.21
C SER A 3 -22.56 23.89 -5.80
N THR A 4 -22.29 24.26 -4.56
CA THR A 4 -20.92 24.28 -4.03
C THR A 4 -20.51 22.86 -3.67
N THR A 5 -20.01 22.10 -4.64
CA THR A 5 -19.40 20.78 -4.40
C THR A 5 -18.13 20.95 -3.57
N THR A 6 -18.02 20.26 -2.44
CA THR A 6 -16.80 20.26 -1.61
C THR A 6 -15.65 19.56 -2.33
N HIS A 7 -14.41 19.86 -1.94
CA HIS A 7 -13.23 19.14 -2.46
C HIS A 7 -13.31 17.64 -2.19
N MET A 8 -13.72 17.25 -0.97
CA MET A 8 -13.92 15.83 -0.62
C MET A 8 -14.92 15.14 -1.55
N ARG A 9 -16.04 15.80 -1.87
CA ARG A 9 -17.04 15.23 -2.77
C ARG A 9 -16.50 15.05 -4.18
N ARG A 10 -15.72 16.02 -4.67
CA ARG A 10 -15.05 15.94 -5.97
C ARG A 10 -14.05 14.77 -6.00
N GLU A 11 -13.22 14.63 -4.98
CA GLU A 11 -12.25 13.52 -4.87
C GLU A 11 -12.95 12.15 -4.85
N ILE A 12 -14.08 12.02 -4.15
CA ILE A 12 -14.88 10.78 -4.15
C ILE A 12 -15.37 10.44 -5.56
N GLU A 13 -15.86 11.43 -6.31
CA GLU A 13 -16.34 11.23 -7.69
C GLU A 13 -15.22 10.85 -8.66
N GLU A 14 -13.96 11.14 -8.33
CA GLU A 14 -12.79 10.77 -9.13
C GLU A 14 -12.32 9.32 -8.91
N ILE A 15 -12.73 8.66 -7.81
CA ILE A 15 -12.26 7.31 -7.44
C ILE A 15 -12.42 6.31 -8.59
N PRO A 16 -13.58 6.16 -9.26
CA PRO A 16 -13.72 5.17 -10.32
C PRO A 16 -12.73 5.39 -11.48
N LYS A 17 -12.53 6.66 -11.88
CA LYS A 17 -11.59 7.01 -12.95
C LYS A 17 -10.14 6.80 -12.51
N ALA A 18 -9.79 7.11 -11.27
CA ALA A 18 -8.46 6.88 -10.73
C ALA A 18 -8.13 5.39 -10.65
N THR A 19 -9.06 4.57 -10.18
CA THR A 19 -8.93 3.11 -10.11
C THR A 19 -8.78 2.51 -11.51
N ALA A 20 -9.60 2.92 -12.48
CA ALA A 20 -9.47 2.47 -13.87
C ALA A 20 -8.08 2.79 -14.43
N ARG A 21 -7.61 4.03 -14.28
CA ARG A 21 -6.25 4.43 -14.71
C ARG A 21 -5.16 3.56 -14.09
N LEU A 22 -5.28 3.23 -12.80
CA LEU A 22 -4.31 2.37 -12.12
C LEU A 22 -4.31 0.96 -12.74
N LEU A 23 -5.48 0.35 -12.89
CA LEU A 23 -5.63 -1.01 -13.41
C LEU A 23 -5.18 -1.11 -14.88
N ASP A 24 -5.58 -0.16 -15.72
CA ASP A 24 -5.26 -0.13 -17.15
C ASP A 24 -3.77 0.15 -17.40
N GLY A 25 -3.15 0.99 -16.54
CA GLY A 25 -1.79 1.47 -16.75
C GLY A 25 -0.68 0.69 -16.04
N SER A 26 -1.01 -0.14 -15.03
CA SER A 26 0.01 -0.66 -14.10
C SER A 26 0.28 -2.16 -14.24
N ALA A 27 -0.40 -2.87 -15.15
CA ALA A 27 -0.29 -4.32 -15.26
C ALA A 27 1.17 -4.80 -15.44
N ALA A 28 1.94 -4.14 -16.31
CA ALA A 28 3.34 -4.51 -16.57
C ALA A 28 4.23 -4.32 -15.34
N VAL A 29 4.16 -3.15 -14.69
CA VAL A 29 5.00 -2.86 -13.51
C VAL A 29 4.63 -3.73 -12.30
N LEU A 30 3.34 -4.01 -12.09
CA LEU A 30 2.89 -4.88 -11.01
C LEU A 30 3.27 -6.35 -11.25
N THR A 31 3.22 -6.81 -12.50
CA THR A 31 3.68 -8.15 -12.88
C THR A 31 5.17 -8.30 -12.62
N GLU A 32 5.96 -7.30 -13.00
CA GLU A 32 7.40 -7.29 -12.77
C GLU A 32 7.75 -7.28 -11.28
N ALA A 33 7.09 -6.42 -10.50
CA ALA A 33 7.26 -6.40 -9.05
C ALA A 33 6.91 -7.75 -8.41
N GLY A 34 5.81 -8.37 -8.82
CA GLY A 34 5.40 -9.69 -8.33
C GLY A 34 6.40 -10.79 -8.70
N ARG A 35 7.02 -10.72 -9.89
CA ARG A 35 8.09 -11.63 -10.29
C ARG A 35 9.33 -11.45 -9.39
N GLY A 36 9.78 -10.22 -9.20
CA GLY A 36 10.94 -9.93 -8.33
C GLY A 36 10.73 -10.40 -6.89
N ILE A 37 9.51 -10.26 -6.35
CA ILE A 37 9.17 -10.77 -5.02
C ILE A 37 9.26 -12.30 -4.98
N ARG A 38 8.72 -13.01 -5.99
CA ARG A 38 8.81 -14.47 -6.05
C ARG A 38 10.25 -14.96 -6.19
N GLU A 39 11.04 -14.35 -7.07
CA GLU A 39 12.45 -14.72 -7.28
C GLU A 39 13.30 -14.49 -6.02
N ARG A 40 12.94 -13.50 -5.19
CA ARG A 40 13.62 -13.22 -3.92
C ARG A 40 13.33 -14.24 -2.83
N ASP A 41 12.20 -14.95 -2.94
CA ASP A 41 11.67 -15.93 -1.99
C ASP A 41 11.76 -15.46 -0.52
N PRO A 42 11.04 -14.37 -0.16
CA PRO A 42 11.15 -13.79 1.18
C PRO A 42 10.41 -14.64 2.22
N ASN A 43 11.00 -14.78 3.41
CA ASN A 43 10.35 -15.45 4.54
C ASN A 43 9.17 -14.66 5.15
N PHE A 44 9.17 -13.32 4.97
CA PHE A 44 8.14 -12.41 5.47
C PHE A 44 8.23 -11.06 4.75
N ILE A 45 7.21 -10.22 4.91
CA ILE A 45 7.14 -8.85 4.37
C ILE A 45 7.14 -7.84 5.52
N VAL A 46 7.78 -6.69 5.30
CA VAL A 46 7.71 -5.53 6.18
C VAL A 46 7.01 -4.39 5.46
N THR A 47 6.03 -3.76 6.11
CA THR A 47 5.42 -2.51 5.64
C THR A 47 5.91 -1.32 6.46
N VAL A 48 6.14 -0.19 5.80
CA VAL A 48 6.55 1.07 6.43
C VAL A 48 5.63 2.18 5.97
N ALA A 49 4.75 2.65 6.85
CA ALA A 49 3.72 3.64 6.52
C ALA A 49 3.33 4.50 7.74
N ARG A 50 2.54 5.55 7.52
CA ARG A 50 1.93 6.36 8.59
C ARG A 50 0.55 6.88 8.16
N GLY A 51 -0.33 7.14 9.14
CA GLY A 51 -1.66 7.71 8.88
C GLY A 51 -2.52 6.81 7.99
N SER A 52 -3.25 7.39 7.03
CA SER A 52 -4.13 6.63 6.13
C SER A 52 -3.39 5.56 5.31
N SER A 53 -2.12 5.77 4.97
CA SER A 53 -1.32 4.73 4.30
C SER A 53 -1.04 3.53 5.20
N ASP A 54 -1.01 3.70 6.52
CA ASP A 54 -0.82 2.57 7.45
C ASP A 54 -2.11 1.75 7.63
N HIS A 55 -3.28 2.38 7.43
CA HIS A 55 -4.54 1.64 7.26
C HIS A 55 -4.52 0.80 5.96
N ALA A 56 -3.97 1.34 4.87
CA ALA A 56 -3.78 0.56 3.64
C ALA A 56 -2.75 -0.58 3.83
N ALA A 57 -1.66 -0.35 4.56
CA ALA A 57 -0.69 -1.39 4.92
C ALA A 57 -1.34 -2.51 5.76
N THR A 58 -2.24 -2.14 6.68
CA THR A 58 -3.03 -3.10 7.47
C THR A 58 -3.94 -3.94 6.57
N PHE A 59 -4.61 -3.34 5.59
CA PHE A 59 -5.36 -4.09 4.58
C PHE A 59 -4.45 -5.06 3.80
N MET A 60 -3.28 -4.58 3.35
CA MET A 60 -2.32 -5.41 2.63
C MET A 60 -1.79 -6.57 3.46
N LYS A 61 -1.58 -6.40 4.77
CA LYS A 61 -1.19 -7.50 5.67
C LYS A 61 -2.14 -8.69 5.54
N TYR A 62 -3.44 -8.46 5.65
CA TYR A 62 -4.43 -9.53 5.50
C TYR A 62 -4.42 -10.13 4.10
N ALA A 63 -4.37 -9.29 3.05
CA ALA A 63 -4.35 -9.78 1.68
C ALA A 63 -3.14 -10.70 1.42
N VAL A 64 -1.95 -10.30 1.86
CA VAL A 64 -0.71 -11.07 1.69
C VAL A 64 -0.71 -12.34 2.53
N GLU A 65 -1.08 -12.26 3.81
CA GLU A 65 -1.11 -13.43 4.70
C GLU A 65 -2.10 -14.49 4.19
N LEU A 66 -3.27 -14.07 3.69
CA LEU A 66 -4.30 -14.97 3.19
C LEU A 66 -3.97 -15.58 1.83
N THR A 67 -3.35 -14.82 0.93
CA THR A 67 -3.17 -15.25 -0.48
C THR A 67 -1.79 -15.78 -0.80
N ALA A 68 -0.76 -15.33 -0.08
CA ALA A 68 0.63 -15.72 -0.28
C ALA A 68 1.23 -16.49 0.90
N GLY A 69 0.54 -16.57 2.05
CA GLY A 69 1.02 -17.29 3.23
C GLY A 69 2.24 -16.65 3.91
N LEU A 70 2.58 -15.40 3.55
CA LEU A 70 3.73 -14.68 4.09
C LEU A 70 3.28 -13.81 5.27
N ALA A 71 3.95 -13.97 6.41
CA ALA A 71 3.74 -13.08 7.55
C ALA A 71 4.10 -11.63 7.19
N VAL A 72 3.31 -10.67 7.70
CA VAL A 72 3.58 -9.23 7.48
C VAL A 72 3.72 -8.49 8.81
N ALA A 73 4.86 -7.80 8.96
CA ALA A 73 5.15 -6.93 10.10
C ALA A 73 5.06 -5.45 9.69
N SER A 74 4.30 -4.66 10.46
CA SER A 74 4.31 -3.19 10.28
C SER A 74 5.38 -2.56 11.15
N VAL A 75 6.25 -1.75 10.55
CA VAL A 75 7.32 -1.02 11.22
C VAL A 75 7.07 0.48 11.08
N GLY A 76 6.92 1.14 12.24
CA GLY A 76 6.77 2.59 12.31
C GLY A 76 8.01 3.32 11.78
N PRO A 77 7.87 4.31 10.87
CA PRO A 77 9.01 5.05 10.32
C PRO A 77 9.89 5.72 11.39
N SER A 78 9.30 6.10 12.53
CA SER A 78 9.99 6.77 13.64
C SER A 78 11.06 5.92 14.31
N ILE A 79 10.99 4.58 14.22
CA ILE A 79 12.00 3.66 14.75
C ILE A 79 13.39 3.98 14.19
N ALA A 80 13.46 4.22 12.88
CA ALA A 80 14.69 4.65 12.23
C ALA A 80 14.91 6.16 12.35
N SER A 81 13.88 6.98 12.10
CA SER A 81 14.08 8.42 11.89
C SER A 81 14.21 9.25 13.17
N ILE A 82 13.59 8.83 14.28
CA ILE A 82 13.61 9.56 15.57
C ILE A 82 14.47 8.83 16.57
N TYR A 83 14.25 7.52 16.70
CA TYR A 83 14.95 6.73 17.73
C TYR A 83 16.30 6.20 17.26
N ALA A 84 16.62 6.29 15.97
CA ALA A 84 17.84 5.74 15.37
C ALA A 84 18.11 4.28 15.78
N ALA A 85 17.05 3.51 16.01
CA ALA A 85 17.14 2.16 16.55
C ALA A 85 17.44 1.16 15.42
N LYS A 86 18.45 0.31 15.64
CA LYS A 86 18.78 -0.78 14.70
C LYS A 86 17.94 -2.01 15.02
N LEU A 87 16.98 -2.32 14.14
CA LEU A 87 16.21 -3.57 14.21
C LEU A 87 17.11 -4.77 13.89
N LYS A 88 16.84 -5.90 14.55
CA LYS A 88 17.55 -7.18 14.40
C LYS A 88 16.61 -8.23 13.86
#